data_AF-A0A920TF06-F1
#
_entry.id   AF-A0A920TF06-F1
#
_cell.length_a   1.000
_cell.length_b   1.000
_cell.length_c   1.000
_cell.angle_alpha   90.00
_cell.angle_beta   90.00
_cell.angle_gamma   90.00
#
_symmetry.space_group_name_H-M   'P 1'
#
loop_
_entity.id
_entity.type
_entity.pdbx_description
1 polymer ?
#
loop_
_entity_poly.entity_id
_entity_poly.type
_entity_poly.pdbx_seq_one_letter_code
_entity_poly.pdbx_strand_id
1 'polypeptide(L)'
;MFFSQADHEKILNKYSKKDQEKLFVIKPLYQRALIVAAGPLANFLLAMVIFFFIYTFIGKDFTPAVINEVQKDSPAMSAGLKNNDIIVSIDGNKVKSILDVSKFITLSTDDFIDFKISRSNQQLIFRVKPNMVASEDNLGNKINKRMVGIKIGAYNNQINHVKLGPAKALYYSINEVYFVSISSLKYIGSMLKGSGDSSQLGGPIRIAKITGQVAEIGIIPFLSIMAYISISLGLINLFPIPLLDGGHLMFYGFEKILGKPLSQKTQEGFFRIGMFLLLSLMFFTTFNDLKDLGLF
;
A
#
# COMPACT_ATOMS: atom_id res chain seq x y z
N MET A 1 -27.95 -0.41 -1.80
CA MET A 1 -29.40 -0.49 -2.10
C MET A 1 -29.53 -0.52 -3.61
N PHE A 2 -29.81 -1.69 -4.20
CA PHE A 2 -29.97 -1.85 -5.65
C PHE A 2 -31.43 -1.63 -6.04
N PHE A 3 -31.63 -1.02 -7.20
CA PHE A 3 -32.94 -0.85 -7.81
C PHE A 3 -32.83 -1.21 -9.29
N SER A 4 -33.53 -2.28 -9.70
CA SER A 4 -33.75 -2.72 -11.07
C SER A 4 -34.39 -1.62 -11.93
N GLN A 5 -34.43 -1.74 -13.26
CA GLN A 5 -35.32 -0.91 -14.10
C GLN A 5 -36.79 -1.07 -13.69
N ALA A 6 -37.19 -2.26 -13.24
CA ALA A 6 -38.52 -2.50 -12.66
C ALA A 6 -38.73 -1.79 -11.31
N ASP A 7 -37.64 -1.52 -10.58
CA ASP A 7 -37.70 -0.71 -9.37
C ASP A 7 -37.61 0.79 -9.68
N HIS A 8 -36.99 1.21 -10.78
CA HIS A 8 -36.97 2.61 -11.21
C HIS A 8 -38.40 3.12 -11.44
N GLU A 9 -39.23 2.40 -12.18
CA GLU A 9 -40.64 2.78 -12.40
C GLU A 9 -41.44 2.82 -11.09
N LYS A 10 -41.24 1.83 -10.21
CA LYS A 10 -41.90 1.78 -8.90
C LYS A 10 -41.46 2.91 -7.96
N ILE A 11 -40.19 3.32 -8.00
CA ILE A 11 -39.66 4.43 -7.22
C ILE A 11 -40.13 5.76 -7.78
N LEU A 12 -40.10 5.94 -9.11
CA LEU A 12 -40.58 7.14 -9.77
C LEU A 12 -42.08 7.38 -9.49
N ASN A 13 -42.89 6.32 -9.39
CA ASN A 13 -44.30 6.43 -9.03
C ASN A 13 -44.54 6.70 -7.53
N LYS A 14 -43.53 6.53 -6.65
CA LYS A 14 -43.67 6.62 -5.19
C LYS A 14 -43.18 7.94 -4.59
N TYR A 15 -42.34 8.70 -5.29
CA TYR A 15 -41.73 9.94 -4.78
C TYR A 15 -42.09 11.16 -5.65
N SER A 16 -42.32 12.30 -5.00
CA SER A 16 -42.50 13.60 -5.67
C SER A 16 -41.30 13.94 -6.57
N LYS A 17 -41.52 14.65 -7.69
CA LYS A 17 -40.45 15.08 -8.62
C LYS A 17 -39.26 15.75 -7.93
N LYS A 18 -39.50 16.48 -6.83
CA LYS A 18 -38.47 17.16 -6.03
C LYS A 18 -37.61 16.21 -5.18
N ASP A 19 -38.15 15.04 -4.82
CA ASP A 19 -37.44 13.98 -4.10
C ASP A 19 -36.85 12.93 -5.04
N GLN A 20 -37.38 12.82 -6.26
CA GLN A 20 -36.77 12.08 -7.36
C GLN A 20 -35.34 12.60 -7.62
N GLU A 21 -35.11 13.91 -7.73
CA GLU A 21 -33.76 14.50 -7.93
C GLU A 21 -32.71 14.09 -6.88
N LYS A 22 -33.14 13.64 -5.70
CA LYS A 22 -32.27 13.14 -4.62
C LYS A 22 -31.97 11.65 -4.72
N LEU A 23 -32.74 10.89 -5.52
CA LEU A 23 -32.55 9.46 -5.68
C LEU A 23 -31.28 9.16 -6.49
N PHE A 24 -30.34 8.46 -5.85
CA PHE A 24 -29.07 8.01 -6.42
C PHE A 24 -29.23 7.30 -7.79
N VAL A 25 -30.37 6.66 -7.97
CA VAL A 25 -30.76 5.83 -9.10
C VAL A 25 -30.90 6.63 -10.40
N ILE A 26 -31.35 7.89 -10.33
CA ILE A 26 -31.56 8.73 -11.53
C ILE A 26 -30.40 9.68 -11.83
N LYS A 27 -29.34 9.66 -11.03
CA LYS A 27 -28.18 10.52 -11.28
C LYS A 27 -27.39 10.05 -12.51
N PRO A 28 -26.82 10.98 -13.29
CA PRO A 28 -25.93 10.63 -14.41
C PRO A 28 -24.84 9.65 -13.97
N LEU A 29 -24.43 8.76 -14.89
CA LEU A 29 -23.41 7.73 -14.64
C LEU A 29 -22.15 8.28 -13.96
N TYR A 30 -21.67 9.45 -14.40
CA TYR A 30 -20.48 10.07 -13.82
C TYR A 30 -20.68 10.47 -12.35
N GLN A 31 -21.88 10.92 -11.95
CA GLN A 31 -22.18 11.26 -10.56
C GLN A 31 -22.24 10.00 -9.69
N ARG A 32 -22.86 8.92 -10.18
CA ARG A 32 -22.89 7.63 -9.50
C ARG A 32 -21.48 7.06 -9.31
N ALA A 33 -20.65 7.14 -10.35
CA ALA A 33 -19.24 6.73 -10.29
C ALA A 33 -18.42 7.57 -9.31
N LEU A 34 -18.58 8.90 -9.28
CA LEU A 34 -17.89 9.78 -8.33
C LEU A 34 -18.27 9.48 -6.88
N ILE A 35 -19.55 9.22 -6.60
CA ILE A 35 -20.02 8.88 -5.25
C ILE A 35 -19.43 7.55 -4.79
N VAL A 36 -19.41 6.52 -5.65
CA VAL A 36 -18.80 5.23 -5.32
C VAL A 36 -17.29 5.36 -5.15
N ALA A 37 -16.61 6.14 -6.01
CA ALA A 37 -15.18 6.40 -5.89
C ALA A 37 -14.83 7.20 -4.62
N ALA A 38 -15.76 7.97 -4.05
CA ALA A 38 -15.54 8.73 -2.83
C ALA A 38 -15.18 7.83 -1.64
N GLY A 39 -15.71 6.60 -1.58
CA GLY A 39 -15.39 5.62 -0.54
C GLY A 39 -13.89 5.31 -0.49
N PRO A 40 -13.32 4.70 -1.54
CA PRO A 40 -11.88 4.43 -1.59
C PRO A 40 -11.02 5.70 -1.51
N LEU A 41 -11.46 6.82 -2.10
CA LEU A 41 -10.74 8.09 -2.03
C LEU A 41 -10.66 8.64 -0.60
N ALA A 42 -11.66 8.40 0.25
CA ALA A 42 -11.61 8.79 1.65
C ALA A 42 -10.48 8.08 2.41
N ASN A 43 -10.16 6.84 2.06
CA ASN A 43 -9.03 6.11 2.65
C ASN A 43 -7.68 6.75 2.28
N PHE A 44 -7.47 7.07 0.99
CA PHE A 44 -6.25 7.78 0.58
C PHE A 44 -6.14 9.17 1.22
N LEU A 45 -7.28 9.87 1.36
CA LEU A 45 -7.33 11.16 2.04
C LEU A 45 -6.98 11.03 3.52
N LEU A 46 -7.53 10.03 4.22
CA LEU A 46 -7.21 9.77 5.62
C LEU A 46 -5.71 9.53 5.80
N ALA A 47 -5.11 8.67 4.98
CA ALA A 47 -3.68 8.42 5.02
C ALA A 47 -2.84 9.67 4.75
N MET A 48 -3.26 10.48 3.75
CA MET A 48 -2.59 11.75 3.43
C MET A 48 -2.64 12.73 4.60
N VAL A 49 -3.79 12.81 5.28
CA VAL A 49 -3.99 13.65 6.47
C VAL A 49 -3.10 13.16 7.61
N ILE A 50 -3.07 11.86 7.89
CA ILE A 50 -2.21 11.29 8.95
C ILE A 50 -0.74 11.61 8.68
N PHE A 51 -0.22 11.34 7.47
CA PHE A 51 1.16 11.66 7.13
C PHE A 51 1.45 13.16 7.17
N PHE A 52 0.50 13.99 6.73
CA PHE A 52 0.62 15.45 6.83
C PHE A 52 0.81 15.91 8.28
N PHE A 53 0.01 15.39 9.22
CA PHE A 53 0.14 15.70 10.64
C PHE A 53 1.47 15.19 11.21
N ILE A 54 1.86 13.95 10.89
CA ILE A 54 3.15 13.39 11.31
C ILE A 54 4.29 14.30 10.85
N TYR A 55 4.34 14.65 9.57
CA TYR A 55 5.41 15.47 8.99
C TYR A 55 5.42 16.92 9.49
N THR A 56 4.26 17.47 9.86
CA THR A 56 4.15 18.84 10.39
C THR A 56 4.60 18.91 11.85
N PHE A 57 4.08 18.03 12.71
CA PHE A 57 4.25 18.15 14.16
C PHE A 57 5.48 17.42 14.69
N ILE A 58 5.81 16.27 14.09
CA ILE A 58 6.90 15.40 14.51
C ILE A 58 8.11 15.67 13.63
N GLY A 59 7.88 15.84 12.33
CA GLY A 59 8.92 16.08 11.33
C GLY A 59 9.24 14.85 10.51
N LYS A 60 10.19 15.01 9.59
CA LYS A 60 10.69 13.97 8.72
C LYS A 60 12.21 13.93 8.81
N ASP A 61 12.75 12.72 8.84
CA ASP A 61 14.18 12.47 8.80
C ASP A 61 14.70 12.73 7.37
N PHE A 62 15.78 13.50 7.27
CA PHE A 62 16.52 13.80 6.05
C PHE A 62 18.02 13.49 6.20
N THR A 63 18.36 12.59 7.12
CA THR A 63 19.73 12.16 7.39
C THR A 63 20.27 11.40 6.18
N PRO A 64 21.30 11.92 5.49
CA PRO A 64 21.84 11.26 4.30
C PRO A 64 22.33 9.85 4.63
N ALA A 65 21.95 8.89 3.79
CA ALA A 65 22.25 7.48 4.02
C ALA A 65 23.64 7.13 3.45
N VAL A 66 24.55 6.72 4.32
CA VAL A 66 25.90 6.30 3.96
C VAL A 66 26.10 4.86 4.36
N ILE A 67 26.77 4.11 3.50
CA ILE A 67 27.20 2.75 3.81
C ILE A 67 28.39 2.82 4.77
N ASN A 68 28.19 2.45 6.03
CA ASN A 68 29.26 2.38 7.03
C ASN A 68 30.02 1.05 6.94
N GLU A 69 29.33 -0.01 6.53
CA GLU A 69 29.90 -1.35 6.43
C GLU A 69 29.17 -2.13 5.34
N VAL A 70 29.93 -2.90 4.56
CA VAL A 70 29.40 -3.90 3.65
C VAL A 70 29.80 -5.26 4.21
N GLN A 71 28.82 -6.10 4.52
CA GLN A 71 29.05 -7.42 5.08
C GLN A 71 29.81 -8.31 4.09
N LYS A 72 30.70 -9.17 4.60
CA LYS A 72 31.38 -10.19 3.80
C LYS A 72 30.36 -11.15 3.19
N ASP A 73 30.64 -11.60 1.97
CA ASP A 73 29.81 -12.55 1.21
C ASP A 73 28.35 -12.08 1.01
N SER A 74 28.12 -10.77 1.06
CA SER A 74 26.80 -10.18 0.87
C SER A 74 26.52 -9.80 -0.59
N PRO A 75 25.24 -9.72 -1.00
CA PRO A 75 24.89 -9.20 -2.32
C PRO A 75 25.46 -7.82 -2.63
N ALA A 76 25.51 -6.93 -1.64
CA ALA A 76 26.09 -5.60 -1.79
C ALA A 76 27.59 -5.66 -2.08
N MET A 77 28.33 -6.55 -1.41
CA MET A 77 29.76 -6.76 -1.68
C MET A 77 29.97 -7.29 -3.10
N SER A 78 29.22 -8.31 -3.50
CA SER A 78 29.30 -8.91 -4.84
C SER A 78 28.96 -7.92 -5.95
N ALA A 79 28.04 -6.98 -5.69
CA ALA A 79 27.68 -5.91 -6.62
C ALA A 79 28.72 -4.77 -6.66
N GLY A 80 29.68 -4.71 -5.74
CA GLY A 80 30.73 -3.69 -5.72
C GLY A 80 30.40 -2.41 -4.93
N LEU A 81 29.37 -2.45 -4.08
CA LEU A 81 29.14 -1.40 -3.08
C LEU A 81 30.28 -1.41 -2.06
N LYS A 82 30.65 -0.23 -1.56
CA LYS A 82 31.78 -0.04 -0.65
C LYS A 82 31.38 0.83 0.54
N ASN A 83 32.21 0.75 1.58
CA ASN A 83 32.16 1.68 2.69
C ASN A 83 32.32 3.13 2.18
N ASN A 84 31.62 4.06 2.81
CA ASN A 84 31.51 5.49 2.50
C ASN A 84 30.76 5.84 1.21
N ASP A 85 30.12 4.89 0.54
CA ASP A 85 29.20 5.21 -0.55
C ASP A 85 27.97 5.95 -0.01
N ILE A 86 27.66 7.09 -0.61
CA ILE A 86 26.45 7.87 -0.29
C ILE A 86 25.32 7.38 -1.19
N ILE A 87 24.24 6.86 -0.62
CA ILE A 87 23.11 6.35 -1.41
C ILE A 87 22.23 7.53 -1.84
N VAL A 88 22.12 7.75 -3.15
CA VAL A 88 21.37 8.87 -3.75
C VAL A 88 19.96 8.44 -4.15
N SER A 89 19.80 7.26 -4.74
CA SER A 89 18.49 6.71 -5.09
C SER A 89 18.50 5.18 -5.16
N ILE A 90 17.34 4.57 -4.95
CA ILE A 90 17.11 3.13 -5.08
C ILE A 90 15.89 2.92 -5.98
N ASP A 91 16.05 2.16 -7.06
CA ASP A 91 15.01 1.90 -8.07
C ASP A 91 14.36 3.20 -8.60
N GLY A 92 15.19 4.23 -8.79
CA GLY A 92 14.75 5.56 -9.21
C GLY A 92 14.13 6.44 -8.10
N ASN A 93 13.85 5.89 -6.92
CA ASN A 93 13.34 6.65 -5.78
C ASN A 93 14.49 7.36 -5.05
N LYS A 94 14.42 8.69 -4.93
CA LYS A 94 15.44 9.47 -4.20
C LYS A 94 15.48 9.05 -2.74
N VAL A 95 16.65 8.65 -2.26
CA VAL A 95 16.90 8.36 -0.85
C VAL A 95 17.16 9.68 -0.15
N LYS A 96 16.33 10.02 0.83
CA LYS A 96 16.44 11.25 1.60
C LYS A 96 16.82 10.96 3.06
N SER A 97 16.57 9.75 3.53
CA SER A 97 16.86 9.31 4.90
C SER A 97 17.46 7.90 4.94
N ILE A 98 18.06 7.54 6.07
CA ILE A 98 18.46 6.16 6.39
C ILE A 98 17.25 5.21 6.32
N LEU A 99 16.09 5.66 6.81
CA LEU A 99 14.86 4.88 6.81
C LEU A 99 14.36 4.55 5.40
N ASP A 100 14.55 5.48 4.45
CA ASP A 100 14.17 5.26 3.05
C ASP A 100 14.91 4.06 2.46
N VAL A 101 16.18 3.83 2.83
CA VAL A 101 16.94 2.69 2.29
C VAL A 101 16.34 1.37 2.72
N SER A 102 16.11 1.19 4.03
CA SER A 102 15.48 -0.04 4.54
C SER A 102 14.09 -0.22 3.94
N LYS A 103 13.31 0.86 3.84
CA LYS A 103 11.98 0.86 3.23
C LYS A 103 12.00 0.45 1.77
N PHE A 104 12.86 1.04 0.94
CA PHE A 104 12.94 0.76 -0.50
C PHE A 104 13.43 -0.66 -0.78
N ILE A 105 14.42 -1.16 -0.02
CA ILE A 105 14.88 -2.55 -0.15
C ILE A 105 13.75 -3.52 0.21
N THR A 106 13.06 -3.28 1.33
CA THR A 106 12.01 -4.18 1.83
C THR A 106 10.79 -4.22 0.90
N LEU A 107 10.42 -3.08 0.32
CA LEU A 107 9.28 -2.96 -0.59
C LEU A 107 9.62 -3.22 -2.06
N SER A 108 10.90 -3.51 -2.37
CA SER A 108 11.28 -3.94 -3.71
C SER A 108 10.70 -5.33 -4.00
N THR A 109 10.24 -5.52 -5.23
CA THR A 109 9.66 -6.79 -5.71
C THR A 109 10.42 -7.35 -6.89
N ASP A 110 11.34 -6.56 -7.46
CA ASP A 110 12.18 -6.93 -8.58
C ASP A 110 13.36 -7.79 -8.12
N ASP A 111 13.82 -8.70 -8.98
CA ASP A 111 14.94 -9.61 -8.71
C ASP A 111 16.25 -8.86 -8.41
N PHE A 112 16.37 -7.65 -8.93
CA PHE A 112 17.51 -6.78 -8.70
C PHE A 112 17.03 -5.40 -8.27
N ILE A 113 17.81 -4.78 -7.38
CA ILE A 113 17.62 -3.44 -6.89
C ILE A 113 18.73 -2.57 -7.47
N ASP A 114 18.36 -1.48 -8.15
CA ASP A 114 19.30 -0.54 -8.75
C ASP A 114 19.65 0.56 -7.73
N PHE A 115 20.87 0.50 -7.19
CA PHE A 115 21.44 1.51 -6.29
C PHE A 115 22.20 2.55 -7.09
N LYS A 116 21.75 3.81 -7.04
CA LYS A 116 22.56 4.94 -7.47
C LYS A 116 23.27 5.53 -6.26
N ILE A 117 24.59 5.55 -6.30
CA ILE A 117 25.44 6.05 -5.22
C ILE A 117 26.34 7.19 -5.72
N SER A 118 26.82 8.01 -4.79
CA SER A 118 27.87 8.99 -5.03
C SER A 118 29.15 8.53 -4.32
N ARG A 119 30.20 8.25 -5.10
CA ARG A 119 31.53 7.86 -4.62
C ARG A 119 32.54 8.83 -5.22
N SER A 120 33.28 9.54 -4.37
CA SER A 120 34.24 10.56 -4.81
C SER A 120 33.63 11.59 -5.80
N ASN A 121 32.42 12.06 -5.52
CA ASN A 121 31.61 12.96 -6.35
C ASN A 121 31.23 12.44 -7.75
N GLN A 122 31.42 11.15 -8.03
CA GLN A 122 30.93 10.50 -9.24
C GLN A 122 29.67 9.69 -8.92
N GLN A 123 28.67 9.79 -9.80
CA GLN A 123 27.47 8.97 -9.71
C GLN A 123 27.72 7.61 -10.33
N LEU A 124 27.59 6.55 -9.53
CA LEU A 124 27.72 5.16 -9.96
C LEU A 124 26.39 4.44 -9.76
N ILE A 125 26.09 3.48 -10.63
CA ILE A 125 24.90 2.64 -10.52
C ILE A 125 25.35 1.20 -10.32
N PHE A 126 24.84 0.56 -9.27
CA PHE A 126 25.10 -0.83 -8.93
C PHE A 126 23.78 -1.60 -8.88
N ARG A 127 23.76 -2.75 -9.54
CA ARG A 127 22.60 -3.64 -9.57
C ARG A 127 22.81 -4.77 -8.57
N VAL A 128 21.98 -4.82 -7.53
CA VAL A 128 22.16 -5.73 -6.38
C VAL A 128 21.00 -6.73 -6.33
N LYS A 129 21.29 -8.03 -6.31
CA LYS A 129 20.27 -9.08 -6.12
C LYS A 129 20.07 -9.37 -4.64
N PRO A 130 18.99 -8.91 -3.99
CA PRO A 130 18.80 -9.15 -2.55
C PRO A 130 18.59 -10.63 -2.25
N ASN A 131 19.03 -11.07 -1.06
CA ASN A 131 18.73 -12.38 -0.52
C ASN A 131 17.51 -12.29 0.41
N MET A 132 16.70 -13.35 0.44
CA MET A 132 15.65 -13.50 1.45
C MET A 132 16.26 -14.09 2.71
N VAL A 133 16.11 -13.40 3.84
CA VAL A 133 16.63 -13.84 5.13
C VAL A 133 15.50 -13.88 6.14
N ALA A 134 15.35 -15.02 6.82
CA ALA A 134 14.46 -15.14 7.96
C ALA A 134 14.99 -14.26 9.10
N SER A 135 14.15 -13.34 9.56
CA SER A 135 14.46 -12.36 10.61
C SER A 135 13.29 -12.28 11.58
N GLU A 136 13.53 -11.76 12.77
CA GLU A 136 12.47 -11.31 13.67
C GLU A 136 12.34 -9.79 13.56
N ASP A 137 11.11 -9.29 13.61
CA ASP A 137 10.87 -7.85 13.77
C ASP A 137 11.10 -7.42 15.23
N ASN A 138 10.92 -6.13 15.52
CA ASN A 138 11.11 -5.57 16.86
C ASN A 138 10.03 -6.03 17.86
N LEU A 139 9.08 -6.84 17.41
CA LEU A 139 7.94 -7.37 18.14
C LEU A 139 8.02 -8.89 18.29
N GLY A 140 9.13 -9.51 17.88
CA GLY A 140 9.35 -10.96 17.93
C GLY A 140 8.57 -11.76 16.87
N ASN A 141 8.00 -11.11 15.87
CA ASN A 141 7.32 -11.80 14.77
C ASN A 141 8.34 -12.25 13.71
N LYS A 142 8.25 -13.50 13.27
CA LYS A 142 9.06 -14.03 12.17
C LYS A 142 8.64 -13.38 10.85
N ILE A 143 9.60 -12.79 10.16
CA ILE A 143 9.44 -12.13 8.87
C ILE A 143 10.58 -12.54 7.92
N ASN A 144 10.25 -12.76 6.65
CA ASN A 144 11.26 -12.94 5.60
C ASN A 144 11.64 -11.57 5.05
N LYS A 145 12.81 -11.03 5.40
CA LYS A 145 13.23 -9.70 4.92
C LYS A 145 14.16 -9.83 3.72
N ARG A 146 13.95 -9.01 2.69
CA ARG A 146 14.94 -8.78 1.62
C ARG A 146 16.14 -8.05 2.22
N MET A 147 17.33 -8.64 2.10
CA MET A 147 18.56 -8.09 2.66
C MET A 147 19.68 -8.07 1.61
N VAL A 148 20.41 -6.95 1.56
CA VAL A 148 21.57 -6.75 0.69
C VAL A 148 22.90 -6.78 1.43
N GLY A 149 22.89 -6.77 2.78
CA GLY A 149 24.07 -6.87 3.63
C GLY A 149 24.88 -5.57 3.78
N ILE A 150 24.19 -4.44 3.95
CA ILE A 150 24.80 -3.14 4.25
C ILE A 150 24.40 -2.68 5.64
N LYS A 151 25.33 -2.08 6.39
CA LYS A 151 25.02 -1.26 7.56
C LYS A 151 25.06 0.21 7.17
N ILE A 152 24.01 0.92 7.51
CA ILE A 152 23.82 2.32 7.12
C ILE A 152 23.99 3.16 8.37
N GLY A 153 24.74 4.25 8.23
CA GLY A 153 24.86 5.28 9.26
C GLY A 153 24.49 6.65 8.75
N ALA A 154 24.47 7.60 9.68
CA ALA A 154 24.33 9.01 9.37
C ALA A 154 25.63 9.56 8.76
N TYR A 155 25.55 10.21 7.60
CA TYR A 155 26.68 10.94 7.05
C TYR A 155 27.20 11.97 8.07
N ASN A 156 28.48 11.89 8.41
CA ASN A 156 29.14 12.77 9.40
C ASN A 156 28.45 12.83 10.77
N ASN A 157 27.68 11.79 11.16
CA ASN A 157 26.92 11.76 12.42
C ASN A 157 25.90 12.91 12.57
N GLN A 158 25.53 13.58 11.47
CA GLN A 158 24.56 14.66 11.48
C GLN A 158 23.15 14.08 11.33
N ILE A 159 22.37 14.12 12.41
CA ILE A 159 20.95 13.76 12.37
C ILE A 159 20.18 14.97 11.84
N ASN A 160 19.56 14.83 10.67
CA ASN A 160 18.83 15.90 10.02
C ASN A 160 17.33 15.66 10.12
N HIS A 161 16.78 15.77 11.34
CA HIS A 161 15.35 15.63 11.57
C HIS A 161 14.69 17.01 11.54
N VAL A 162 13.79 17.24 10.57
CA VAL A 162 13.24 18.57 10.30
C VAL A 162 11.72 18.54 10.30
N LYS A 163 11.10 19.43 11.10
CA LYS A 163 9.66 19.70 11.02
C LYS A 163 9.35 20.41 9.70
N LEU A 164 8.39 19.88 8.97
CA LEU A 164 8.04 20.41 7.67
C LEU A 164 6.94 21.46 7.81
N GLY A 165 7.12 22.61 7.14
CA GLY A 165 6.03 23.57 6.99
C GLY A 165 4.87 22.96 6.17
N PRO A 166 3.64 23.50 6.28
CA PRO A 166 2.43 22.87 5.74
C PRO A 166 2.52 22.48 4.26
N ALA A 167 3.07 23.35 3.40
CA ALA A 167 3.22 23.07 1.98
C ALA A 167 4.17 21.88 1.70
N LYS A 168 5.31 21.83 2.40
CA LYS A 168 6.26 20.70 2.28
C LYS A 168 5.65 19.43 2.86
N ALA A 169 5.00 19.50 4.01
CA ALA A 169 4.35 18.35 4.64
C ALA A 169 3.29 17.71 3.71
N LEU A 170 2.47 18.54 3.06
CA LEU A 170 1.47 18.07 2.09
C LEU A 170 2.12 17.43 0.86
N TYR A 171 3.17 18.06 0.30
CA TYR A 171 3.92 17.46 -0.80
C TYR A 171 4.50 16.09 -0.44
N TYR A 172 5.09 15.96 0.76
CA TYR A 172 5.66 14.69 1.20
C TYR A 172 4.60 13.65 1.54
N SER A 173 3.44 14.02 2.09
CA SER A 173 2.36 13.07 2.38
C SER A 173 1.76 12.50 1.09
N ILE A 174 1.56 13.33 0.05
CA ILE A 174 1.11 12.87 -1.26
C ILE A 174 2.11 11.89 -1.87
N ASN A 175 3.40 12.22 -1.85
CA ASN A 175 4.44 11.33 -2.37
C ASN A 175 4.52 10.01 -1.59
N GLU A 176 4.30 10.05 -0.28
CA GLU A 176 4.28 8.85 0.56
C GLU A 176 3.11 7.94 0.18
N VAL A 177 1.90 8.50 0.07
CA VAL A 177 0.71 7.76 -0.36
C VAL A 177 0.92 7.17 -1.76
N TYR A 178 1.46 7.94 -2.70
CA TYR A 178 1.77 7.47 -4.05
C TYR A 178 2.77 6.31 -4.04
N PHE A 179 3.88 6.47 -3.32
CA PHE A 179 4.93 5.45 -3.22
C PHE A 179 4.36 4.15 -2.64
N VAL A 180 3.67 4.23 -1.49
CA VAL A 180 3.06 3.06 -0.86
C VAL A 180 2.06 2.41 -1.81
N SER A 181 1.24 3.20 -2.50
CA SER A 181 0.24 2.67 -3.43
C SER A 181 0.85 1.87 -4.57
N ILE A 182 1.87 2.42 -5.23
CA ILE A 182 2.57 1.73 -6.31
C ILE A 182 3.31 0.50 -5.79
N SER A 183 3.98 0.59 -4.64
CA SER A 183 4.65 -0.56 -4.02
C SER A 183 3.67 -1.68 -3.68
N SER A 184 2.50 -1.37 -3.11
CA SER A 184 1.45 -2.35 -2.82
C SER A 184 0.93 -3.02 -4.09
N LEU A 185 0.69 -2.26 -5.17
CA LEU A 185 0.27 -2.81 -6.46
C LEU A 185 1.34 -3.72 -7.08
N LYS A 186 2.62 -3.31 -7.04
CA LYS A 186 3.75 -4.14 -7.49
C LYS A 186 3.85 -5.43 -6.69
N TYR A 187 3.69 -5.34 -5.37
CA TYR A 187 3.72 -6.49 -4.47
C TYR A 187 2.62 -7.50 -4.79
N ILE A 188 1.36 -7.04 -4.89
CA ILE A 188 0.24 -7.89 -5.32
C ILE A 188 0.53 -8.51 -6.69
N GLY A 189 1.05 -7.73 -7.64
CA GLY A 189 1.44 -8.21 -8.96
C GLY A 189 2.51 -9.31 -8.94
N SER A 190 3.55 -9.16 -8.11
CA SER A 190 4.60 -10.18 -7.95
C SER A 190 4.08 -11.49 -7.35
N MET A 191 3.13 -11.39 -6.42
CA MET A 191 2.49 -12.55 -5.82
C MET A 191 1.62 -13.31 -6.81
N LEU A 192 0.84 -12.62 -7.64
CA LEU A 192 0.04 -13.23 -8.70
C LEU A 192 0.89 -13.90 -9.79
N LYS A 193 2.13 -13.43 -10.00
CA LYS A 193 3.12 -14.04 -10.90
C LYS A 193 3.87 -15.22 -10.27
N GLY A 194 3.69 -15.47 -8.97
CA GLY A 194 4.36 -16.55 -8.24
C GLY A 194 5.81 -16.25 -7.81
N SER A 195 6.29 -15.01 -7.96
CA SER A 195 7.64 -14.60 -7.51
C SER A 195 7.65 -13.94 -6.12
N GLY A 196 6.48 -13.55 -5.62
CA GLY A 196 6.30 -12.98 -4.28
C GLY A 196 6.10 -14.04 -3.20
N ASP A 197 6.57 -13.75 -1.98
CA ASP A 197 6.37 -14.62 -0.81
C ASP A 197 4.93 -14.52 -0.27
N SER A 198 4.13 -15.56 -0.50
CA SER A 198 2.73 -15.60 -0.06
C SER A 198 2.57 -15.70 1.46
N SER A 199 3.61 -16.10 2.22
CA SER A 199 3.52 -16.19 3.68
C SER A 199 3.53 -14.83 4.38
N GLN A 200 3.74 -13.75 3.62
CA GLN A 200 3.72 -12.38 4.09
C GLN A 200 2.36 -11.69 3.94
N LEU A 201 1.40 -12.35 3.29
CA LEU A 201 0.02 -11.90 3.32
C LEU A 201 -0.52 -12.06 4.74
N GLY A 202 -0.60 -10.93 5.47
CA GLY A 202 -1.27 -10.91 6.76
C GLY A 202 -2.78 -10.95 6.59
N GLY A 203 -3.43 -11.92 7.22
CA GLY A 203 -4.87 -11.94 7.36
C GLY A 203 -5.37 -10.99 8.45
N PRO A 204 -6.69 -11.02 8.72
CA PRO A 204 -7.31 -10.16 9.74
C PRO A 204 -6.72 -10.34 11.13
N ILE A 205 -6.31 -11.57 11.49
CA ILE A 205 -5.75 -11.87 12.81
C ILE A 205 -4.36 -11.24 12.94
N ARG A 206 -3.51 -11.40 11.93
CA ARG A 206 -2.17 -10.81 11.92
C ARG A 206 -2.23 -9.29 11.91
N ILE A 207 -3.16 -8.69 11.16
CA ILE A 207 -3.39 -7.24 11.18
C ILE A 207 -3.77 -6.78 12.59
N ALA A 208 -4.70 -7.46 13.26
CA ALA A 208 -5.11 -7.11 14.63
C ALA A 208 -3.94 -7.24 15.62
N LYS A 209 -3.16 -8.33 15.54
CA LYS A 209 -1.99 -8.56 16.40
C LYS A 209 -0.93 -7.47 16.22
N ILE A 210 -0.48 -7.22 14.99
CA ILE A 210 0.57 -6.23 14.70
C ILE A 210 0.09 -4.83 15.10
N THR A 211 -1.16 -4.49 14.80
CA THR A 211 -1.74 -3.20 15.18
C THR A 211 -1.79 -3.02 16.70
N GLY A 212 -2.16 -4.07 17.45
CA GLY A 212 -2.15 -4.06 18.92
C GLY A 212 -0.75 -3.89 19.49
N GLN A 213 0.21 -4.69 19.03
CA GLN A 213 1.62 -4.59 19.45
C GLN A 213 2.21 -3.20 19.16
N VAL A 214 1.88 -2.60 18.02
CA VAL A 214 2.40 -1.28 17.65
C VAL A 214 1.71 -0.15 18.41
N ALA A 215 0.46 -0.34 18.82
CA ALA A 215 -0.21 0.58 19.75
C ALA A 215 0.50 0.67 21.10
N GLU A 216 1.07 -0.44 21.59
CA GLU A 216 1.86 -0.48 22.83
C GLU A 216 3.20 0.25 22.70
N ILE A 217 3.84 0.25 21.51
CA ILE A 217 5.06 1.02 21.25
C ILE A 217 4.80 2.53 21.34
N GLY A 218 3.69 2.97 20.77
CA GLY A 218 3.28 4.36 20.87
C GLY A 218 2.38 4.84 19.73
N ILE A 219 1.82 6.04 19.95
CA ILE A 219 0.81 6.61 19.06
C ILE A 219 1.33 6.93 17.64
N ILE A 220 2.61 7.28 17.50
CA ILE A 220 3.17 7.68 16.20
C ILE A 220 3.37 6.47 15.25
N PRO A 221 4.02 5.37 15.67
CA PRO A 221 4.00 4.12 14.92
C PRO A 221 2.58 3.61 14.62
N PHE A 222 1.67 3.72 15.59
CA PHE A 222 0.27 3.31 15.43
C PHE A 222 -0.44 4.09 14.31
N LEU A 223 -0.34 5.43 14.31
CA LEU A 223 -0.87 6.28 13.25
C LEU A 223 -0.24 5.93 11.88
N SER A 224 1.05 5.62 11.84
CA SER A 224 1.74 5.25 10.60
C SER A 224 1.18 3.94 10.02
N ILE A 225 0.96 2.92 10.86
CA ILE A 225 0.32 1.67 10.41
C ILE A 225 -1.12 1.90 9.98
N MET A 226 -1.88 2.71 10.72
CA MET A 226 -3.24 3.09 10.32
C MET A 226 -3.27 3.70 8.92
N ALA A 227 -2.32 4.60 8.61
CA ALA A 227 -2.19 5.17 7.27
C ALA A 227 -1.87 4.12 6.21
N TYR A 228 -0.93 3.20 6.47
CA TYR A 228 -0.60 2.11 5.54
C TYR A 228 -1.79 1.16 5.29
N ILE A 229 -2.51 0.76 6.34
CA ILE A 229 -3.72 -0.07 6.23
C ILE A 229 -4.80 0.68 5.46
N SER A 230 -4.99 1.97 5.73
CA SER A 230 -5.96 2.80 5.02
C SER A 230 -5.66 2.84 3.51
N ILE A 231 -4.40 3.07 3.12
CA ILE A 231 -3.99 3.00 1.71
C ILE A 231 -4.30 1.63 1.11
N SER A 232 -3.96 0.55 1.81
CA SER A 232 -4.22 -0.82 1.36
C SER A 232 -5.72 -1.08 1.13
N LEU A 233 -6.57 -0.67 2.08
CA LEU A 233 -8.02 -0.80 1.98
C LEU A 233 -8.60 0.06 0.84
N GLY A 234 -8.07 1.28 0.65
CA GLY A 234 -8.41 2.13 -0.49
C GLY A 234 -8.09 1.47 -1.83
N LEU A 235 -6.93 0.82 -1.96
CA LEU A 235 -6.54 0.11 -3.18
C LEU A 235 -7.42 -1.12 -3.43
N ILE A 236 -7.60 -1.96 -2.42
CA ILE A 236 -8.43 -3.17 -2.52
C ILE A 236 -9.86 -2.80 -2.90
N ASN A 237 -10.42 -1.74 -2.29
CA ASN A 237 -11.77 -1.28 -2.61
C ASN A 237 -11.89 -0.68 -4.02
N LEU A 238 -10.79 -0.30 -4.69
CA LEU A 238 -10.81 0.11 -6.09
C LEU A 238 -10.74 -1.06 -7.07
N PHE A 239 -10.38 -2.26 -6.63
CA PHE A 239 -10.32 -3.41 -7.52
C PHE A 239 -11.70 -3.79 -8.05
N PRO A 240 -11.79 -4.29 -9.30
CA PRO A 240 -13.05 -4.70 -9.93
C PRO A 240 -13.54 -6.05 -9.37
N ILE A 241 -13.62 -6.16 -8.04
CA ILE A 241 -14.10 -7.34 -7.33
C ILE A 241 -15.56 -7.09 -6.94
N PRO A 242 -16.50 -7.97 -7.36
CA PRO A 242 -17.89 -7.87 -6.92
C PRO A 242 -17.98 -7.92 -5.39
N LEU A 243 -18.86 -7.10 -4.80
CA LEU A 243 -18.98 -6.72 -3.36
C LEU A 243 -18.15 -5.52 -2.90
N LEU A 244 -17.09 -5.13 -3.61
CA LEU A 244 -16.32 -3.92 -3.29
C LEU A 244 -16.81 -2.72 -4.10
N ASP A 245 -16.43 -1.50 -3.68
CA ASP A 245 -16.77 -0.25 -4.35
C ASP A 245 -16.33 -0.27 -5.84
N GLY A 246 -15.15 -0.82 -6.13
CA GLY A 246 -14.63 -1.00 -7.48
C GLY A 246 -15.43 -1.97 -8.34
N GLY A 247 -16.14 -2.92 -7.74
CA GLY A 247 -17.11 -3.77 -8.43
C GLY A 247 -18.30 -2.97 -8.99
N HIS A 248 -18.74 -1.93 -8.27
CA HIS A 248 -19.77 -1.03 -8.78
C HIS A 248 -19.24 -0.15 -9.92
N LEU A 249 -18.00 0.35 -9.80
CA LEU A 249 -17.35 1.07 -10.90
C LEU A 249 -17.21 0.18 -12.15
N MET A 250 -16.89 -1.10 -11.97
CA MET A 250 -16.86 -2.08 -13.06
C MET A 250 -18.24 -2.21 -13.72
N PHE A 251 -19.32 -2.33 -12.95
CA PHE A 251 -20.68 -2.39 -13.50
C PHE A 251 -21.08 -1.13 -14.25
N TYR A 252 -20.72 0.06 -13.76
CA TYR A 252 -20.93 1.31 -14.50
C TYR A 252 -20.09 1.38 -15.77
N GLY A 253 -18.89 0.81 -15.77
CA GLY A 253 -18.07 0.60 -16.97
C GLY A 253 -18.80 -0.26 -18.00
N PHE A 254 -19.36 -1.40 -17.58
CA PHE A 254 -20.17 -2.24 -18.45
C PHE A 254 -21.43 -1.52 -18.96
N GLU A 255 -22.13 -0.77 -18.11
CA GLU A 255 -23.30 0.03 -18.51
C GLU A 255 -22.93 1.07 -19.58
N LYS A 256 -21.77 1.73 -19.45
CA LYS A 256 -21.27 2.70 -20.44
C LYS A 256 -20.93 2.06 -21.78
N ILE A 257 -20.37 0.85 -21.78
CA ILE A 257 -20.01 0.12 -23.02
C ILE A 257 -21.25 -0.48 -23.69
N LEU A 258 -22.14 -1.09 -22.89
CA LEU A 258 -23.32 -1.80 -23.37
C LEU A 258 -24.50 -0.87 -23.65
N GLY A 259 -24.44 0.39 -23.22
CA GLY A 259 -25.51 1.38 -23.32
C GLY A 259 -26.72 1.09 -22.42
N LYS A 260 -26.68 0.01 -21.63
CA LYS A 260 -27.73 -0.42 -20.71
C LYS A 260 -27.15 -1.10 -19.47
N PRO A 261 -27.81 -1.01 -18.31
CA PRO A 261 -27.34 -1.68 -17.10
C PRO A 261 -27.37 -3.21 -17.26
N LEU A 262 -26.44 -3.90 -16.60
CA LEU A 262 -26.44 -5.37 -16.56
C LEU A 262 -27.70 -5.90 -15.90
N SER A 263 -28.18 -7.03 -16.39
CA SER A 263 -29.36 -7.70 -15.82
C SER A 263 -29.12 -8.07 -14.35
N GLN A 264 -30.20 -8.08 -13.55
CA GLN A 264 -30.12 -8.45 -12.13
C GLN A 264 -29.50 -9.84 -11.93
N LYS A 265 -29.91 -10.83 -12.72
CA LYS A 265 -29.35 -12.19 -12.67
C LYS A 265 -27.84 -12.21 -12.93
N THR A 266 -27.38 -11.39 -13.87
CA THR A 266 -25.94 -11.26 -14.17
C THR A 266 -25.20 -10.63 -12.98
N GLN A 267 -25.71 -9.54 -12.42
CA GLN A 267 -25.10 -8.89 -11.26
C GLN A 267 -25.05 -9.84 -10.05
N GLU A 268 -26.14 -10.55 -9.75
CA GLU A 268 -26.20 -11.56 -8.69
C GLU A 268 -25.16 -12.68 -8.89
N GLY A 269 -24.96 -13.12 -10.14
CA GLY A 269 -23.90 -14.07 -10.50
C GLY A 269 -22.50 -13.53 -10.16
N PHE A 270 -22.19 -12.29 -10.57
CA PHE A 270 -20.94 -11.64 -10.21
C PHE A 270 -20.78 -11.53 -8.69
N PHE A 271 -21.81 -11.09 -7.96
CA PHE A 271 -21.78 -11.01 -6.49
C PHE A 271 -21.51 -12.37 -5.84
N ARG A 272 -22.13 -13.45 -6.31
CA ARG A 272 -21.90 -14.79 -5.77
C ARG A 272 -20.45 -15.25 -5.98
N ILE A 273 -19.89 -14.99 -7.17
CA ILE A 273 -18.49 -15.29 -7.47
C ILE A 273 -17.56 -14.45 -6.57
N GLY A 274 -17.80 -13.14 -6.48
CA GLY A 274 -17.02 -12.25 -5.63
C GLY A 274 -17.06 -12.66 -4.15
N MET A 275 -18.24 -13.01 -3.64
CA MET A 275 -18.43 -13.48 -2.26
C MET A 275 -17.66 -14.78 -2.02
N PHE A 276 -17.75 -15.75 -2.94
CA PHE A 276 -17.00 -16.98 -2.84
C PHE A 276 -15.49 -16.72 -2.80
N LEU A 277 -14.97 -15.92 -3.72
CA LEU A 277 -13.55 -15.57 -3.76
C LEU A 277 -13.08 -14.85 -2.48
N LEU A 278 -13.86 -13.89 -1.98
CA LEU A 278 -13.54 -13.17 -0.74
C LEU A 278 -13.53 -14.11 0.47
N LEU A 279 -14.53 -14.98 0.60
CA LEU A 279 -14.58 -15.95 1.69
C LEU A 279 -13.45 -16.97 1.61
N SER A 280 -13.11 -17.46 0.41
CA SER A 280 -11.97 -18.36 0.19
C SER A 280 -10.65 -17.69 0.57
N LEU A 281 -10.45 -16.43 0.18
CA LEU A 281 -9.26 -15.67 0.53
C LEU A 281 -9.19 -15.45 2.06
N MET A 282 -10.29 -15.02 2.68
CA MET A 282 -10.36 -14.83 4.14
C MET A 282 -10.04 -16.12 4.89
N PHE A 283 -10.57 -17.25 4.45
CA PHE A 283 -10.26 -18.56 5.05
C PHE A 283 -8.79 -18.91 4.88
N PHE A 284 -8.23 -18.75 3.67
CA PHE A 284 -6.82 -18.99 3.39
C PHE A 284 -5.90 -18.13 4.25
N THR A 285 -6.15 -16.82 4.33
CA THR A 285 -5.31 -15.91 5.11
C THR A 285 -5.46 -16.17 6.61
N THR A 286 -6.66 -16.48 7.09
CA THR A 286 -6.89 -16.80 8.51
C THR A 286 -6.19 -18.11 8.88
N PHE A 287 -6.23 -19.12 8.02
CA PHE A 287 -5.51 -20.37 8.23
C PHE A 287 -4.00 -20.15 8.26
N ASN A 288 -3.46 -19.33 7.35
CA ASN A 288 -2.04 -18.96 7.35
C ASN A 288 -1.66 -18.20 8.63
N ASP A 289 -2.49 -17.26 9.08
CA ASP A 289 -2.28 -16.54 10.35
C ASP A 289 -2.25 -17.49 11.56
N LEU A 290 -3.13 -18.50 11.61
CA LEU A 290 -3.17 -19.47 12.71
C LEU A 290 -1.93 -20.37 12.74
N LYS A 291 -1.43 -20.77 11.56
CA LYS A 291 -0.17 -21.50 11.42
C LYS A 291 1.02 -20.66 11.91
N ASP A 292 1.07 -19.38 11.55
CA ASP A 292 2.11 -18.45 12.01
C ASP A 292 2.08 -18.24 13.53
N LEU A 293 0.92 -18.42 14.18
CA LEU A 293 0.75 -18.37 15.64
C LEU A 293 1.13 -19.68 16.35
N GLY A 294 1.52 -20.73 15.62
CA GLY A 294 1.93 -22.02 16.19
C GLY A 294 0.77 -22.84 16.74
N LEU A 295 -0.46 -22.57 16.32
CA LEU A 295 -1.63 -23.39 16.68
C LEU A 295 -1.70 -24.70 15.87
N PHE A 296 -0.95 -24.80 14.78
CA PHE A 296 -0.85 -25.98 13.90
C PHE A 296 0.51 -26.03 13.20
#